data_AF-A0A1V6FK48-F1
#
_entry.id   AF-A0A1V6FK48-F1
#
_cell.length_a   1.000
_cell.length_b   1.000
_cell.length_c   1.000
_cell.angle_alpha   90.00
_cell.angle_beta   90.00
_cell.angle_gamma   90.00
#
_symmetry.space_group_name_H-M   'P 1'
#
loop_
_entity.id
_entity.type
_entity.pdbx_description
1 polymer ?
#
loop_
_entity_poly.entity_id
_entity_poly.type
_entity_poly.pdbx_seq_one_letter_code
_entity_poly.pdbx_strand_id
1 'polypeptide(L)'
;MIKLVRVTPDGRQRIVRVLRPGDVAGLEALATSQYDSDAVALTDISVCRIPLSVINMLGGSSARLHRRLMEKWQHALKEADDWLADLNFGTARQRVAHFILKMRNQADAQIATLFSREDMGAMLDLKLETVSREVSALVREKVIQPLDKQGRVYRILDLPALQSI
;
A
#
# COMPACT_ATOMS: atom_id res chain seq x y z
N MET A 1 -1.85 -0.12 -8.93
CA MET A 1 -1.25 -0.47 -7.62
C MET A 1 -1.29 -1.98 -7.43
N ILE A 2 -0.38 -2.53 -6.63
CA ILE A 2 -0.35 -3.95 -6.27
C ILE A 2 -0.44 -4.06 -4.75
N LYS A 3 -1.24 -4.99 -4.23
CA LYS A 3 -1.14 -5.40 -2.82
C LYS A 3 -0.27 -6.65 -2.70
N LEU A 4 0.58 -6.69 -1.68
CA LEU A 4 1.27 -7.90 -1.25
C LEU A 4 0.49 -8.54 -0.10
N VAL A 5 0.09 -9.78 -0.29
CA VAL A 5 -0.75 -10.54 0.63
C VAL A 5 0.05 -11.70 1.20
N ARG A 6 -0.01 -11.89 2.52
CA ARG A 6 0.47 -13.09 3.20
C ARG A 6 -0.71 -13.85 3.77
N VAL A 7 -0.67 -15.16 3.66
CA VAL A 7 -1.61 -16.04 4.37
C VAL A 7 -0.99 -16.36 5.73
N THR A 8 -1.69 -16.02 6.81
CA THR A 8 -1.27 -16.39 8.17
C THR A 8 -1.55 -17.87 8.43
N PRO A 9 -0.91 -18.49 9.45
CA PRO A 9 -1.10 -19.93 9.74
C PRO A 9 -2.55 -20.35 10.01
N ASP A 10 -3.41 -19.41 10.41
CA ASP A 10 -4.85 -19.60 10.62
C ASP A 10 -5.69 -19.37 9.34
N GLY A 11 -5.05 -19.23 8.17
CA GLY A 11 -5.70 -19.10 6.87
C GLY A 11 -6.18 -17.68 6.53
N ARG A 12 -5.97 -16.68 7.39
CA ARG A 12 -6.37 -15.30 7.09
C ARG A 12 -5.40 -14.64 6.13
N GLN A 13 -5.92 -13.83 5.22
CA GLN A 13 -5.10 -12.99 4.37
C GLN A 13 -4.77 -11.68 5.10
N ARG A 14 -3.48 -11.32 5.14
CA ARG A 14 -3.00 -10.05 5.64
C ARG A 14 -2.31 -9.31 4.52
N ILE A 15 -2.74 -8.07 4.29
CA ILE A 15 -2.07 -7.21 3.33
C ILE A 15 -0.89 -6.55 4.04
N VAL A 16 0.32 -6.94 3.65
CA VAL A 16 1.55 -6.54 4.31
C VAL A 16 2.19 -5.31 3.68
N ARG A 17 1.84 -5.02 2.43
CA ARG A 17 2.38 -3.87 1.69
C ARG A 17 1.52 -3.50 0.49
N VAL A 18 1.59 -2.22 0.12
CA VAL A 18 1.04 -1.67 -1.12
C VAL A 18 2.19 -1.16 -1.98
N LEU A 19 2.27 -1.63 -3.22
CA LEU A 19 3.27 -1.19 -4.20
C LEU A 19 2.67 -0.18 -5.19
N ARG A 20 3.49 0.82 -5.50
CA ARG A 20 3.23 1.95 -6.40
C ARG A 20 4.17 1.92 -7.61
N PRO A 21 3.91 2.76 -8.64
CA PRO A 21 4.85 2.91 -9.74
C PRO A 21 6.28 3.20 -9.24
N GLY A 22 7.23 2.41 -9.70
CA GLY A 22 8.65 2.50 -9.30
C GLY A 22 9.06 1.60 -8.14
N ASP A 23 8.12 0.97 -7.44
CA ASP A 23 8.42 -0.05 -6.45
C ASP A 23 8.82 -1.39 -7.09
N VAL A 24 9.51 -2.22 -6.31
CA VAL A 24 9.96 -3.54 -6.74
C VAL A 24 9.28 -4.61 -5.88
N ALA A 25 8.65 -5.58 -6.53
CA ALA A 25 8.15 -6.80 -5.89
C ALA A 25 9.18 -7.92 -6.00
N GLY A 26 9.23 -8.82 -5.01
CA GLY A 26 10.05 -10.04 -5.08
C GLY A 26 11.53 -9.83 -4.82
N LEU A 27 11.92 -8.75 -4.14
CA LEU A 27 13.32 -8.52 -3.74
C LEU A 27 13.81 -9.63 -2.80
N GLU A 28 12.93 -10.22 -1.97
CA GLU A 28 13.24 -11.34 -1.09
C GLU A 28 13.82 -12.56 -1.83
N ALA A 29 13.39 -12.78 -3.07
CA ALA A 29 13.85 -13.91 -3.87
C ALA A 29 15.34 -13.82 -4.23
N LEU A 30 15.95 -12.62 -4.15
CA LEU A 30 17.40 -12.46 -4.29
C LEU A 30 18.18 -13.09 -3.13
N ALA A 31 17.57 -13.17 -1.95
CA ALA A 31 18.19 -13.73 -0.75
C ALA A 31 17.74 -15.17 -0.48
N THR A 32 16.47 -15.50 -0.73
CA THR A 32 15.87 -16.78 -0.31
C THR A 32 15.52 -17.72 -1.47
N SER A 33 15.57 -17.23 -2.71
CA SER A 33 15.03 -17.93 -3.90
C SER A 33 13.55 -18.30 -3.81
N GLN A 34 12.79 -17.67 -2.89
CA GLN A 34 11.37 -17.93 -2.65
C GLN A 34 10.60 -16.60 -2.58
N TYR A 35 9.29 -16.67 -2.81
CA TYR A 35 8.37 -15.55 -2.60
C TYR A 35 7.56 -15.79 -1.33
N ASP A 36 7.58 -14.83 -0.42
CA ASP A 36 6.86 -14.92 0.85
C ASP A 36 5.43 -14.37 0.77
N SER A 37 5.05 -13.77 -0.37
CA SER A 37 3.79 -13.02 -0.50
C SER A 37 3.25 -13.09 -1.90
N ASP A 38 1.93 -13.17 -2.00
CA ASP A 38 1.21 -13.07 -3.26
C ASP A 38 1.09 -11.60 -3.68
N ALA A 39 1.36 -11.32 -4.95
CA ALA A 39 1.20 -10.00 -5.54
C ALA A 39 -0.10 -9.92 -6.34
N VAL A 40 -1.06 -9.10 -5.89
CA VAL A 40 -2.37 -8.95 -6.52
C VAL A 40 -2.54 -7.55 -7.08
N ALA A 41 -2.78 -7.45 -8.39
CA ALA A 41 -3.08 -6.18 -9.04
C ALA A 41 -4.46 -5.66 -8.63
N LEU A 42 -4.56 -4.36 -8.36
CA LEU A 42 -5.80 -3.70 -7.92
C LEU A 42 -6.43 -2.80 -8.98
N THR A 43 -5.59 -2.39 -9.92
CA THR A 43 -5.91 -1.56 -11.07
C THR A 43 -5.23 -2.20 -12.27
N ASP A 44 -5.55 -1.72 -13.46
CA ASP A 44 -4.71 -1.99 -14.62
C ASP A 44 -3.29 -1.49 -14.32
N ILE A 45 -2.31 -2.34 -14.62
CA ILE A 45 -0.89 -2.10 -14.37
C ILE A 45 -0.04 -2.68 -15.49
N SER A 46 1.13 -2.09 -15.66
CA SER A 46 2.23 -2.67 -16.44
C SER A 46 3.36 -3.01 -15.50
N VAL A 47 3.97 -4.18 -15.69
CA VAL A 47 5.12 -4.63 -14.89
C VAL A 47 6.32 -4.91 -15.79
N CYS A 48 7.51 -4.56 -15.30
CA CYS A 48 8.76 -4.96 -15.93
C CYS A 48 9.30 -6.19 -15.19
N ARG A 49 9.27 -7.35 -15.86
CA ARG A 49 9.80 -8.58 -15.27
C ARG A 49 11.29 -8.71 -15.57
N ILE A 50 12.12 -8.68 -14.53
CA ILE A 50 13.56 -8.92 -14.63
C ILE A 50 13.87 -10.32 -14.10
N PRO A 51 14.40 -11.24 -14.93
CA PRO A 51 14.76 -12.58 -14.45
C PRO A 51 15.86 -12.53 -13.39
N LEU A 52 15.76 -13.38 -12.37
CA LEU A 52 16.73 -13.46 -11.28
C LEU A 52 18.15 -13.74 -11.80
N SER A 53 18.28 -14.58 -12.82
CA SER A 53 19.56 -14.88 -13.48
C SER A 53 20.25 -13.65 -14.05
N VAL A 54 19.48 -12.69 -14.58
CA VAL A 54 20.01 -11.41 -15.10
C VAL A 54 20.54 -10.56 -13.96
N ILE A 55 19.81 -10.47 -12.84
CA ILE A 55 20.28 -9.73 -11.67
C ILE A 55 21.55 -10.37 -11.09
N ASN A 56 21.61 -11.70 -11.00
CA ASN A 56 22.79 -12.40 -10.47
C ASN A 56 24.03 -12.20 -11.36
N MET A 57 23.86 -12.28 -12.68
CA MET A 57 24.94 -12.03 -13.64
C MET A 57 25.48 -10.59 -13.53
N LEU A 58 24.59 -9.60 -13.44
CA LEU A 58 24.97 -8.20 -13.33
C LEU A 58 25.47 -7.83 -11.92
N GLY A 59 25.01 -8.52 -10.89
CA GLY A 59 25.38 -8.27 -9.49
C GLY A 59 26.86 -8.49 -9.23
N GLY A 60 27.48 -9.50 -9.87
CA GLY A 60 28.91 -9.75 -9.77
C GLY A 60 29.81 -8.76 -10.52
N SER A 61 29.24 -7.95 -11.42
CA SER A 61 29.99 -7.09 -12.35
C SER A 61 29.62 -5.60 -12.28
N SER A 62 28.56 -5.23 -11.56
CA SER A 62 28.05 -3.86 -11.50
C SER A 62 27.78 -3.39 -10.07
N ALA A 63 28.76 -2.70 -9.47
CA ALA A 63 28.61 -2.03 -8.18
C ALA A 63 27.43 -1.02 -8.18
N ARG A 64 27.14 -0.40 -9.33
CA ARG A 64 26.00 0.51 -9.49
C ARG A 64 24.66 -0.21 -9.30
N LEU A 65 24.49 -1.40 -9.91
CA LEU A 65 23.27 -2.18 -9.74
C LEU A 65 23.11 -2.62 -8.28
N HIS A 66 24.18 -3.14 -7.68
CA HIS A 66 24.16 -3.57 -6.28
C HIS A 66 23.70 -2.44 -5.35
N ARG A 67 24.28 -1.25 -5.46
CA ARG A 67 23.87 -0.08 -4.69
C ARG A 67 22.39 0.26 -4.90
N ARG A 68 21.89 0.25 -6.14
CA ARG A 68 20.47 0.53 -6.41
C ARG A 68 19.53 -0.51 -5.79
N LEU A 69 19.90 -1.79 -5.79
CA LEU A 69 19.13 -2.84 -5.12
C LEU A 69 19.12 -2.64 -3.60
N MET A 70 20.27 -2.29 -2.99
CA MET A 70 20.34 -1.96 -1.57
C MET A 70 19.48 -0.74 -1.21
N GLU A 71 19.49 0.32 -2.02
CA GLU A 71 18.61 1.47 -1.83
C GLU A 71 17.12 1.07 -1.88
N LYS A 72 16.75 0.18 -2.83
CA LYS A 72 15.37 -0.33 -2.93
C LYS A 72 14.99 -1.20 -1.73
N TRP A 73 15.89 -2.05 -1.25
CA TRP A 73 15.68 -2.82 -0.02
C TRP A 73 15.52 -1.91 1.20
N GLN A 74 16.38 -0.91 1.39
CA GLN A 74 16.27 0.02 2.51
C GLN A 74 14.97 0.82 2.45
N HIS A 75 14.56 1.28 1.26
CA HIS A 75 13.27 1.94 1.08
C HIS A 75 12.11 0.99 1.43
N ALA A 76 12.20 -0.26 0.99
CA ALA A 76 11.25 -1.31 1.33
C ALA A 76 11.31 -1.72 2.81
N LEU A 77 12.38 -1.47 3.56
CA LEU A 77 12.37 -1.67 5.01
C LEU A 77 11.68 -0.51 5.70
N LYS A 78 12.10 0.72 5.39
CA LYS A 78 11.54 1.95 5.94
C LYS A 78 10.02 2.05 5.76
N GLU A 79 9.53 1.79 4.55
CA GLU A 79 8.09 1.82 4.29
C GLU A 79 7.30 0.79 5.12
N ALA A 80 7.93 -0.33 5.53
CA ALA A 80 7.29 -1.31 6.40
C ALA A 80 7.26 -0.82 7.84
N ASP A 81 8.35 -0.21 8.32
CA ASP A 81 8.40 0.42 9.65
C ASP A 81 7.37 1.55 9.77
N ASP A 82 7.29 2.43 8.76
CA ASP A 82 6.29 3.50 8.69
C ASP A 82 4.86 2.91 8.63
N TRP A 83 4.66 1.78 7.94
CA TRP A 83 3.37 1.07 7.92
C TRP A 83 2.97 0.55 9.31
N LEU A 84 3.93 0.03 10.09
CA LEU A 84 3.69 -0.45 11.45
C LEU A 84 3.41 0.71 12.42
N ALA A 85 4.12 1.83 12.27
CA ALA A 85 4.00 2.99 13.14
C ALA A 85 2.71 3.79 12.91
N ASP A 86 2.25 3.93 11.66
CA ASP A 86 1.20 4.92 11.34
C ASP A 86 -0.22 4.35 11.36
N LEU A 87 -0.41 3.06 11.07
CA LEU A 87 -1.73 2.52 10.71
C LEU A 87 -2.47 1.78 11.82
N ASN A 88 -1.79 1.43 12.91
CA ASN A 88 -2.39 0.69 14.03
C ASN A 88 -2.59 1.51 15.30
N PHE A 89 -2.31 2.82 15.25
CA PHE A 89 -2.46 3.71 16.39
C PHE A 89 -3.65 4.67 16.22
N GLY A 90 -4.26 5.03 17.34
CA GLY A 90 -5.38 5.95 17.40
C GLY A 90 -6.75 5.30 17.21
N THR A 91 -7.77 6.14 17.15
CA THR A 91 -9.16 5.72 16.95
C THR A 91 -9.37 5.17 15.54
N ALA A 92 -10.48 4.44 15.32
CA ALA A 92 -10.82 3.94 13.98
C ALA A 92 -10.86 5.05 12.92
N ARG A 93 -11.34 6.24 13.32
CA ARG A 93 -11.41 7.43 12.48
C ARG A 93 -10.02 7.93 12.07
N GLN A 94 -9.09 8.01 13.03
CA GLN A 94 -7.68 8.38 12.81
C GLN A 94 -6.99 7.43 11.84
N ARG A 95 -7.13 6.12 12.08
CA ARG A 95 -6.53 5.08 11.24
C ARG A 95 -7.05 5.16 9.80
N VAL A 96 -8.35 5.39 9.62
CA VAL A 96 -8.94 5.59 8.28
C VAL A 96 -8.46 6.89 7.63
N ALA A 97 -8.36 8.00 8.37
CA ALA A 97 -7.88 9.28 7.85
C ALA A 97 -6.41 9.19 7.40
N HIS A 98 -5.53 8.67 8.27
CA HIS A 98 -4.13 8.41 7.94
C HIS A 98 -3.98 7.48 6.74
N PHE A 99 -4.80 6.44 6.65
CA PHE A 99 -4.81 5.55 5.50
C PHE A 99 -5.14 6.28 4.19
N ILE A 100 -6.17 7.13 4.19
CA ILE A 100 -6.54 7.94 3.02
C ILE A 100 -5.40 8.88 2.63
N LEU A 101 -4.76 9.54 3.61
CA LEU A 101 -3.59 10.39 3.38
C LEU A 101 -2.43 9.60 2.78
N LYS A 102 -2.18 8.39 3.28
CA LYS A 102 -1.16 7.50 2.72
C LYS A 102 -1.51 7.15 1.29
N MET A 103 -2.77 6.82 0.98
CA MET A 103 -3.24 6.37 -0.34
C MET A 103 -3.45 7.46 -1.39
N ARG A 104 -2.94 8.67 -1.15
CA ARG A 104 -2.92 9.75 -2.14
C ARG A 104 -2.10 9.36 -3.37
N ASN A 105 -2.59 9.76 -4.52
CA ASN A 105 -1.94 9.58 -5.80
C ASN A 105 -0.73 10.53 -5.88
N GLN A 106 0.38 10.05 -6.44
CA GLN A 106 1.61 10.83 -6.59
C GLN A 106 1.48 11.94 -7.64
N ALA A 107 0.68 11.72 -8.70
CA ALA A 107 0.48 12.70 -9.76
C ALA A 107 -0.55 13.77 -9.37
N ASP A 108 -1.60 13.38 -8.63
CA ASP A 108 -2.59 14.30 -8.09
C ASP A 108 -2.86 13.96 -6.63
N ALA A 109 -2.26 14.75 -5.75
CA ALA A 109 -2.34 14.52 -4.32
C ALA A 109 -3.73 14.90 -3.73
N GLN A 110 -4.68 15.41 -4.51
CA GLN A 110 -6.08 15.53 -4.09
C GLN A 110 -6.86 14.24 -4.34
N ILE A 111 -6.32 13.27 -5.06
CA ILE A 111 -6.97 12.00 -5.35
C ILE A 111 -6.39 10.93 -4.45
N ALA A 112 -7.24 10.15 -3.79
CA ALA A 112 -6.86 8.95 -3.07
C ALA A 112 -7.50 7.72 -3.71
N THR A 113 -6.72 6.66 -3.88
CA THR A 113 -7.24 5.36 -4.36
C THR A 113 -7.24 4.37 -3.20
N LEU A 114 -8.44 4.03 -2.74
CA LEU A 114 -8.69 3.14 -1.62
C LEU A 114 -8.97 1.71 -2.08
N PHE A 115 -8.89 0.79 -1.12
CA PHE A 115 -9.12 -0.63 -1.32
C PHE A 115 -10.59 -0.96 -1.02
N SER A 116 -10.99 -2.22 -1.22
CA SER A 116 -12.27 -2.69 -0.68
C SER A 116 -12.32 -2.45 0.83
N ARG A 117 -13.52 -2.29 1.40
CA ARG A 117 -13.68 -2.11 2.85
C ARG A 117 -13.14 -3.30 3.64
N GLU A 118 -13.23 -4.49 3.06
CA GLU A 118 -12.64 -5.73 3.58
C GLU A 118 -11.11 -5.63 3.62
N ASP A 119 -10.47 -5.27 2.51
CA ASP A 119 -9.01 -5.09 2.44
C ASP A 119 -8.53 -3.99 3.40
N MET A 120 -9.24 -2.87 3.45
CA MET A 120 -8.95 -1.79 4.40
C MET A 120 -9.10 -2.27 5.84
N GLY A 121 -10.12 -3.07 6.15
CA GLY A 121 -10.31 -3.66 7.47
C GLY A 121 -9.16 -4.58 7.85
N ALA A 122 -8.70 -5.42 6.91
CA ALA A 122 -7.56 -6.31 7.11
C ALA A 122 -6.23 -5.56 7.31
N MET A 123 -6.05 -4.42 6.63
CA MET A 123 -4.85 -3.57 6.78
C MET A 123 -4.85 -2.79 8.08
N LEU A 124 -6.01 -2.24 8.44
CA LEU A 124 -6.19 -1.33 9.56
C LEU A 124 -6.71 -2.07 10.79
N ASP A 125 -6.61 -3.39 10.91
CA ASP A 125 -7.17 -4.18 12.03
C ASP A 125 -8.52 -3.63 12.54
N LEU A 126 -9.45 -3.43 11.60
CA LEU A 126 -10.80 -2.90 11.81
C LEU A 126 -11.79 -3.83 11.13
N LYS A 127 -13.01 -3.88 11.64
CA LYS A 127 -14.11 -4.52 10.91
C LYS A 127 -14.48 -3.69 9.67
N LEU A 128 -14.87 -4.37 8.59
CA LEU A 128 -15.25 -3.70 7.34
C LEU A 128 -16.40 -2.69 7.55
N GLU A 129 -17.33 -3.00 8.47
CA GLU A 129 -18.45 -2.12 8.81
C GLU A 129 -17.96 -0.83 9.47
N THR A 130 -16.93 -0.93 10.33
CA THR A 130 -16.30 0.24 10.95
C THR A 130 -15.63 1.10 9.89
N VAL A 131 -14.85 0.50 8.99
CA VAL A 131 -14.23 1.25 7.89
C VAL A 131 -15.30 1.94 7.03
N SER A 132 -16.35 1.21 6.67
CA SER A 132 -17.46 1.75 5.88
C SER A 132 -18.13 2.95 6.57
N ARG A 133 -18.36 2.85 7.89
CA ARG A 133 -18.95 3.93 8.69
C ARG A 133 -18.06 5.17 8.72
N GLU A 134 -16.76 5.02 8.98
CA GLU A 134 -15.85 6.16 9.07
C GLU A 134 -15.67 6.84 7.70
N VAL A 135 -15.55 6.08 6.60
CA VAL A 135 -15.49 6.68 5.26
C VAL A 135 -16.79 7.40 4.91
N SER A 136 -17.95 6.82 5.24
CA SER A 136 -19.24 7.48 5.03
C SER A 136 -19.39 8.76 5.86
N ALA A 137 -18.83 8.80 7.07
CA ALA A 137 -18.80 10.00 7.89
C ALA A 137 -17.97 11.11 7.22
N LEU A 138 -16.75 10.81 6.76
CA LEU A 138 -15.90 11.77 6.05
C LEU A 138 -16.56 12.31 4.76
N VAL A 139 -17.34 11.48 4.05
CA VAL A 139 -18.12 11.92 2.89
C VAL A 139 -19.25 12.88 3.30
N ARG A 140 -20.02 12.55 4.35
CA ARG A 140 -21.11 13.42 4.83
C ARG A 140 -20.60 14.77 5.34
N GLU A 141 -19.43 14.76 5.95
CA GLU A 141 -18.73 15.97 6.44
C GLU A 141 -18.06 16.76 5.31
N LYS A 142 -18.14 16.29 4.06
CA LYS A 142 -17.52 16.90 2.88
C LYS A 142 -16.00 17.02 2.99
N VAL A 143 -15.34 16.13 3.73
CA VAL A 143 -13.87 16.02 3.78
C VAL A 143 -13.36 15.31 2.52
N ILE A 144 -14.12 14.31 2.04
CA ILE A 144 -13.83 13.56 0.82
C ILE A 144 -15.10 13.37 -0.04
N GLN A 145 -14.93 13.10 -1.33
CA GLN A 145 -16.01 12.84 -2.28
C GLN A 145 -15.68 11.63 -3.15
N PRO A 146 -16.58 10.63 -3.28
CA PRO A 146 -16.38 9.53 -4.20
C PRO A 146 -16.42 10.01 -5.66
N LEU A 147 -15.51 9.51 -6.49
CA LEU A 147 -15.43 9.80 -7.93
C LEU A 147 -15.87 8.62 -8.80
N ASP A 148 -16.03 7.44 -8.21
CA ASP A 148 -16.44 6.22 -8.89
C ASP A 148 -17.61 5.54 -8.16
N LYS A 149 -18.36 4.71 -8.90
CA LYS A 149 -19.47 3.94 -8.34
C LYS A 149 -19.01 2.81 -7.41
N GLN A 150 -17.76 2.36 -7.57
CA GLN A 150 -17.19 1.26 -6.78
C GLN A 150 -16.69 1.73 -5.41
N GLY A 151 -16.61 3.05 -5.17
CA GLY A 151 -16.14 3.61 -3.91
C GLY A 151 -14.67 3.30 -3.66
N ARG A 152 -13.85 3.35 -4.71
CA ARG A 152 -12.39 3.14 -4.65
C ARG A 152 -11.62 4.41 -4.92
N VAL A 153 -12.20 5.37 -5.64
CA VAL A 153 -11.50 6.62 -5.98
C VAL A 153 -12.20 7.78 -5.30
N TYR A 154 -11.44 8.57 -4.54
CA TYR A 154 -11.96 9.71 -3.80
C TYR A 154 -11.17 10.97 -4.12
N ARG A 155 -11.88 12.10 -4.21
CA ARG A 155 -11.29 13.43 -4.13
C ARG A 155 -11.30 13.90 -2.67
N ILE A 156 -10.16 14.38 -2.20
CA ILE A 156 -10.02 15.07 -0.92
C ILE A 156 -10.46 16.51 -1.14
N LEU A 157 -11.52 16.91 -0.45
CA LEU A 157 -12.09 18.26 -0.52
C LEU A 157 -11.47 19.19 0.53
N ASP A 158 -11.14 18.66 1.70
CA ASP A 158 -10.54 19.41 2.82
C ASP A 158 -9.33 18.64 3.38
N LEU A 159 -8.15 18.99 2.86
CA LEU A 159 -6.89 18.37 3.30
C LEU A 159 -6.52 18.75 4.75
N PRO A 160 -6.60 20.03 5.17
CA PRO A 160 -6.35 20.41 6.57
C PRO A 160 -7.26 19.67 7.56
N ALA A 161 -8.56 19.56 7.29
CA ALA A 161 -9.47 18.81 8.15
C ALA A 161 -9.07 17.34 8.24
N LEU A 162 -8.74 16.71 7.11
CA LEU A 162 -8.29 15.32 7.08
C LEU A 162 -6.97 15.08 7.84
N GLN A 163 -6.04 16.03 7.80
CA GLN A 163 -4.75 15.98 8.54
C GLN A 163 -4.89 16.24 10.03
N SER A 164 -5.98 16.89 10.46
CA SER A 164 -6.23 17.24 11.86
C SER A 164 -6.93 16.15 12.68
N ILE A 165 -7.42 15.10 12.01
CA ILE A 165 -8.06 13.92 12.64
C ILE A 165 -7.00 13.05 13.29
#